data_AF-A0A3C0T5E1-F1
#
_entry.id   AF-A0A3C0T5E1-F1
#
_cell.length_a   1.000
_cell.length_b   1.000
_cell.length_c   1.000
_cell.angle_alpha   90.00
_cell.angle_beta   90.00
_cell.angle_gamma   90.00
#
_symmetry.space_group_name_H-M   'P 1'
#
loop_
_entity.id
_entity.type
_entity.pdbx_description
1 polymer ?
#
loop_
_entity_poly.entity_id
_entity_poly.type
_entity_poly.pdbx_seq_one_letter_code
_entity_poly.pdbx_strand_id
1 'polypeptide(L)'
;MAKKTGSSKRWLSRHAKDTYVEAAKNSGFRSRASYKLIQVQEKYGVLGAGQTVVDLGAAPGGFSQVARDLVGEKGSVIALDLLDMEPLSGVHFIKGDFTEESTLKQLLQFLDGQAADLVISDMA
;
A
#
# COMPACT_ATOMS: atom_id res chain seq x y z
N MET A 1 -26.11 5.64 -32.80
CA MET A 1 -25.07 5.56 -31.75
C MET A 1 -24.64 6.97 -31.36
N ALA A 2 -24.99 7.45 -30.17
CA ALA A 2 -24.66 8.81 -29.73
C ALA A 2 -23.38 8.81 -28.87
N LYS A 3 -22.41 9.64 -29.26
CA LYS A 3 -21.07 9.83 -28.66
C LYS A 3 -21.20 10.34 -27.22
N LYS A 4 -20.67 9.61 -26.23
CA LYS A 4 -20.57 10.07 -24.83
C LYS A 4 -19.50 11.16 -24.71
N THR A 5 -19.89 12.35 -24.26
CA THR A 5 -19.01 13.51 -24.09
C THR A 5 -18.21 13.41 -22.78
N GLY A 6 -16.99 13.96 -22.76
CA GLY A 6 -16.01 13.82 -21.66
C GLY A 6 -16.45 14.33 -20.27
N SER A 7 -17.60 15.00 -20.17
CA SER A 7 -18.18 15.46 -18.91
C SER A 7 -18.60 14.31 -17.99
N SER A 8 -19.11 13.20 -18.54
CA SER A 8 -19.54 12.03 -17.74
C SER A 8 -18.39 11.34 -17.01
N LYS A 9 -17.15 11.41 -17.52
CA LYS A 9 -15.96 10.86 -16.84
C LYS A 9 -15.57 11.67 -15.58
N ARG A 10 -15.69 13.01 -15.61
CA ARG A 10 -15.44 13.88 -14.45
C ARG A 10 -16.56 13.82 -13.41
N TRP A 11 -17.80 13.53 -13.82
CA TRP A 11 -18.92 13.33 -12.91
C TRP A 11 -18.85 11.96 -12.21
N LEU A 12 -18.46 10.91 -12.94
CA LEU A 12 -18.16 9.58 -12.38
C LEU A 12 -16.94 9.60 -11.45
N SER A 13 -15.88 10.37 -11.75
CA SER A 13 -14.72 10.46 -10.86
C SER A 13 -15.01 11.22 -9.55
N ARG A 14 -16.04 12.06 -9.53
CA ARG A 14 -16.52 12.74 -8.31
C ARG A 14 -17.41 11.84 -7.44
N HIS A 15 -18.17 10.92 -8.03
CA HIS A 15 -18.97 9.93 -7.28
C HIS A 15 -18.17 8.65 -6.92
N ALA A 16 -17.07 8.37 -7.62
CA ALA A 16 -16.15 7.27 -7.27
C ALA A 16 -15.32 7.54 -5.99
N LYS A 17 -15.40 8.76 -5.44
CA LYS A 17 -14.80 9.08 -4.14
C LYS A 17 -15.52 8.40 -2.99
N ASP A 18 -16.77 7.99 -3.16
CA ASP A 18 -17.59 7.41 -2.09
C ASP A 18 -17.58 5.88 -2.13
N THR A 19 -17.82 5.26 -3.28
CA THR A 19 -17.99 3.80 -3.35
C THR A 19 -16.79 3.01 -2.85
N TYR A 20 -15.56 3.38 -3.21
CA TYR A 20 -14.38 2.66 -2.74
C TYR A 20 -13.95 3.04 -1.32
N VAL A 21 -14.33 4.23 -0.84
CA VAL A 21 -14.06 4.63 0.55
C VAL A 21 -15.01 3.86 1.47
N GLU A 22 -16.30 3.83 1.15
CA GLU A 22 -17.30 3.06 1.88
C GLU A 22 -17.05 1.55 1.75
N ALA A 23 -16.69 1.06 0.57
CA ALA A 23 -16.32 -0.35 0.41
C ALA A 23 -15.08 -0.70 1.26
N ALA A 24 -14.06 0.16 1.29
CA ALA A 24 -12.89 -0.05 2.12
C ALA A 24 -13.26 -0.14 3.60
N LYS A 25 -14.03 0.83 4.12
CA LYS A 25 -14.52 0.81 5.50
C LYS A 25 -15.32 -0.46 5.81
N ASN A 26 -16.27 -0.82 4.94
CA ASN A 26 -17.12 -2.01 5.10
C ASN A 26 -16.32 -3.32 5.04
N SER A 27 -15.19 -3.31 4.34
CA SER A 27 -14.28 -4.47 4.24
C SER A 27 -13.16 -4.44 5.29
N GLY A 28 -13.14 -3.45 6.18
CA GLY A 28 -12.09 -3.30 7.20
C GLY A 28 -10.74 -2.81 6.65
N PHE A 29 -10.69 -2.29 5.42
CA PHE A 29 -9.49 -1.70 4.84
C PHE A 29 -9.25 -0.28 5.31
N ARG A 30 -7.98 0.04 5.57
CA ARG A 30 -7.57 1.37 6.05
C ARG A 30 -7.70 2.48 5.02
N SER A 31 -7.68 2.14 3.73
CA SER A 31 -7.92 3.12 2.68
C SER A 31 -8.45 2.46 1.41
N ARG A 32 -9.03 3.29 0.53
CA ARG A 32 -9.42 2.85 -0.81
C ARG A 32 -8.23 2.39 -1.67
N ALA A 33 -7.00 2.74 -1.29
CA ALA A 33 -5.81 2.33 -2.02
C ALA A 33 -5.62 0.81 -1.96
N SER A 34 -6.06 0.13 -0.89
CA SER A 34 -6.01 -1.34 -0.78
C SER A 34 -6.54 -2.04 -2.03
N TYR A 35 -7.62 -1.54 -2.64
CA TYR A 35 -8.18 -2.11 -3.88
C TYR A 35 -7.24 -2.01 -5.09
N LYS A 36 -6.37 -1.00 -5.16
CA LYS A 36 -5.37 -0.91 -6.24
C LYS A 36 -4.39 -2.08 -6.13
N LEU A 37 -3.85 -2.34 -4.94
CA LEU A 37 -2.91 -3.44 -4.73
C LEU A 37 -3.57 -4.80 -4.92
N ILE A 38 -4.82 -4.97 -4.45
CA ILE A 38 -5.62 -6.18 -4.70
C ILE A 38 -5.76 -6.44 -6.20
N GLN A 39 -6.14 -5.42 -6.99
CA GLN A 39 -6.27 -5.57 -8.45
C GLN A 39 -4.94 -5.87 -9.14
N VAL A 40 -3.84 -5.27 -8.68
CA VAL A 40 -2.50 -5.60 -9.17
C VAL A 40 -2.16 -7.06 -8.84
N GLN A 41 -2.45 -7.50 -7.62
CA GLN A 41 -2.22 -8.87 -7.19
C GLN A 41 -3.06 -9.88 -7.99
N GLU A 42 -4.35 -9.64 -8.18
CA GLU A 42 -5.23 -10.49 -8.97
C GLU A 42 -4.76 -10.63 -10.42
N LYS A 43 -4.21 -9.55 -10.98
CA LYS A 43 -3.78 -9.53 -12.39
C LYS A 43 -2.38 -10.09 -12.60
N TYR A 44 -1.45 -9.87 -11.68
CA TYR A 44 -0.02 -10.11 -11.88
C TYR A 44 0.60 -11.08 -10.86
N GLY A 45 -0.06 -11.39 -9.74
CA GLY A 45 0.43 -12.34 -8.74
C GLY A 45 1.78 -11.96 -8.14
N VAL A 46 2.02 -10.66 -7.90
CA VAL A 46 3.33 -10.11 -7.49
C VAL A 46 3.70 -10.41 -6.02
N LEU A 47 2.70 -10.62 -5.17
CA LEU A 47 2.85 -10.91 -3.75
C LEU A 47 2.64 -12.42 -3.48
N GLY A 48 3.46 -12.97 -2.59
CA GLY A 48 3.41 -14.37 -2.18
C GLY A 48 3.87 -14.57 -0.74
N ALA A 49 3.47 -15.71 -0.17
CA ALA A 49 3.80 -16.06 1.21
C ALA A 49 5.32 -16.09 1.46
N GLY A 50 5.76 -15.55 2.59
CA GLY A 50 7.15 -15.53 3.01
C GLY A 50 7.99 -14.37 2.47
N GLN A 51 7.45 -13.52 1.59
CA GLN A 51 8.19 -12.40 1.03
C GLN A 51 8.45 -11.28 2.04
N THR A 52 9.58 -10.59 1.85
CA THR A 52 9.92 -9.31 2.49
C THR A 52 9.54 -8.17 1.56
N VAL A 53 8.59 -7.35 2.00
CA VAL A 53 8.00 -6.27 1.20
C VAL A 53 8.32 -4.92 1.83
N VAL A 54 8.74 -3.97 1.00
CA VAL A 54 8.89 -2.56 1.38
C VAL A 54 7.77 -1.73 0.77
N ASP A 55 7.01 -1.01 1.60
CA ASP A 55 5.90 -0.14 1.19
C ASP A 55 6.31 1.34 1.37
N LEU A 56 6.49 2.06 0.27
CA LEU A 56 6.91 3.47 0.25
C LEU A 56 5.71 4.39 0.06
N GLY A 57 5.52 5.35 0.96
CA GLY A 57 4.33 6.20 1.00
C GLY A 57 3.14 5.45 1.61
N ALA A 58 3.39 4.74 2.70
CA ALA A 58 2.46 3.76 3.23
C ALA A 58 1.24 4.36 3.91
N ALA A 59 1.28 5.57 4.47
CA ALA A 59 0.19 6.11 5.28
C ALA A 59 -1.10 6.31 4.44
N PRO A 60 -2.27 5.83 4.91
CA PRO A 60 -2.59 5.35 6.26
C PRO A 60 -2.47 3.83 6.48
N GLY A 61 -1.83 3.09 5.57
CA GLY A 61 -1.50 1.66 5.69
C GLY A 61 -2.31 0.74 4.79
N GLY A 62 -2.92 1.26 3.73
CA GLY A 62 -3.81 0.48 2.86
C GLY A 62 -3.09 -0.63 2.08
N PHE A 63 -1.92 -0.33 1.51
CA PHE A 63 -1.08 -1.32 0.83
C PHE A 63 -0.43 -2.26 1.84
N SER A 64 0.19 -1.71 2.88
CA SER A 64 0.77 -2.46 4.00
C SER A 64 -0.17 -3.52 4.58
N GLN A 65 -1.45 -3.20 4.79
CA GLN A 65 -2.45 -4.16 5.28
C GLN A 65 -2.65 -5.34 4.32
N VAL A 66 -2.85 -5.05 3.03
CA VAL A 66 -3.04 -6.09 2.01
C VAL A 66 -1.77 -6.92 1.82
N ALA A 67 -0.60 -6.28 1.78
CA ALA A 67 0.68 -6.98 1.67
C ALA A 67 0.89 -7.91 2.86
N ARG A 68 0.59 -7.45 4.08
CA ARG A 68 0.72 -8.23 5.32
C ARG A 68 -0.11 -9.51 5.26
N ASP A 69 -1.37 -9.40 4.85
CA ASP A 69 -2.28 -10.56 4.73
C ASP A 69 -1.76 -11.58 3.71
N LEU A 70 -1.20 -11.12 2.59
CA LEU A 70 -0.74 -11.99 1.49
C LEU A 70 0.60 -12.68 1.79
N VAL A 71 1.55 -11.98 2.41
CA VAL A 71 2.87 -12.57 2.71
C VAL A 71 2.84 -13.47 3.95
N GLY A 72 1.83 -13.33 4.81
CA GLY A 72 1.58 -14.21 5.95
C GLY A 72 2.68 -14.19 7.02
N GLU A 73 2.54 -15.00 8.08
CA GLU A 73 3.39 -14.96 9.29
C GLU A 73 4.90 -15.10 9.05
N LYS A 74 5.29 -15.77 7.96
CA LYS A 74 6.70 -15.96 7.59
C LYS A 74 7.26 -14.80 6.76
N GLY A 75 6.41 -13.98 6.17
CA GLY A 75 6.80 -12.79 5.43
C GLY A 75 6.83 -11.56 6.31
N SER A 76 7.51 -10.52 5.83
CA SER A 76 7.69 -9.26 6.55
C SER A 76 7.25 -8.08 5.69
N VAL A 77 6.72 -7.04 6.34
CA VAL A 77 6.37 -5.78 5.67
C VAL A 77 7.02 -4.64 6.43
N ILE A 78 7.81 -3.84 5.73
CA ILE A 78 8.43 -2.63 6.24
C ILE A 78 7.82 -1.44 5.50
N ALA A 79 7.11 -0.60 6.23
CA ALA A 79 6.35 0.52 5.70
C ALA A 79 7.07 1.84 6.04
N LEU A 80 7.15 2.75 5.08
CA LEU A 80 7.77 4.06 5.25
C LEU A 80 6.83 5.17 4.79
N ASP A 81 6.72 6.22 5.61
CA ASP A 81 5.99 7.44 5.25
C ASP A 81 6.49 8.66 6.04
N LEU A 82 6.22 9.85 5.53
CA LEU A 82 6.43 11.11 6.24
C LEU A 82 5.40 11.31 7.37
N LEU A 83 4.17 10.85 7.13
CA LEU A 83 3.03 10.99 8.03
C LEU A 83 2.94 9.83 9.01
N ASP A 84 2.32 10.05 10.16
CA ASP A 84 2.03 8.97 11.10
C ASP A 84 1.03 7.96 10.52
N MET A 85 1.14 6.72 10.98
CA MET A 85 0.23 5.64 10.66
C MET A 85 -0.11 4.89 11.94
N GLU A 86 -1.38 4.52 12.12
CA GLU A 86 -1.79 3.64 13.20
C GLU A 86 -1.00 2.31 13.13
N PRO A 87 -0.56 1.71 14.25
CA PRO A 87 0.18 0.46 14.21
C PRO A 87 -0.58 -0.67 13.49
N LEU A 88 0.10 -1.44 12.65
CA LEU A 88 -0.42 -2.64 12.00
C LEU A 88 0.34 -3.87 12.51
N SER A 89 -0.38 -4.89 12.96
CA SER A 89 0.24 -6.12 13.43
C SER A 89 1.08 -6.77 12.31
N GLY A 90 2.34 -7.10 12.62
CA GLY A 90 3.28 -7.69 11.66
C GLY A 90 3.83 -6.72 10.60
N VAL A 91 3.57 -5.41 10.74
CA VAL A 91 4.17 -4.37 9.88
C VAL A 91 5.10 -3.53 10.73
N HIS A 92 6.37 -3.42 10.30
CA HIS A 92 7.30 -2.45 10.88
C HIS A 92 7.12 -1.11 10.19
N PHE A 93 6.84 -0.06 10.94
CA PHE A 93 6.66 1.28 10.39
C PHE A 93 7.84 2.19 10.75
N ILE A 94 8.38 2.87 9.74
CA ILE A 94 9.42 3.87 9.86
C ILE A 94 8.83 5.20 9.42
N LYS A 95 8.70 6.13 10.37
CA LYS A 95 8.34 7.51 10.05
C LYS A 95 9.59 8.26 9.62
N GLY A 96 9.63 8.71 8.37
CA GLY A 96 10.77 9.44 7.84
C GLY A 96 10.65 9.74 6.36
N ASP A 97 11.47 10.69 5.92
CA ASP A 97 11.63 10.96 4.50
C ASP A 97 12.53 9.90 3.88
N PHE A 98 12.04 9.16 2.89
CA PHE A 98 12.78 8.10 2.23
C PHE A 98 14.00 8.61 1.43
N THR A 99 14.04 9.91 1.12
CA THR A 99 15.18 10.56 0.46
C THR A 99 16.34 10.83 1.43
N GLU A 100 16.09 10.76 2.74
CA GLU A 100 17.08 10.98 3.78
C GLU A 100 17.88 9.71 4.09
N GLU A 101 19.20 9.87 4.23
CA GLU A 101 20.11 8.75 4.51
C GLU A 101 19.81 8.07 5.86
N SER A 102 19.29 8.83 6.82
CA SER A 102 18.91 8.33 8.15
C SER A 102 17.74 7.34 8.06
N THR A 103 16.75 7.62 7.22
CA THR A 103 15.59 6.74 6.96
C THR A 103 16.04 5.49 6.22
N LEU A 104 16.88 5.64 5.20
CA LEU A 104 17.46 4.52 4.46
C LEU A 104 18.26 3.59 5.40
N LYS A 105 19.07 4.15 6.31
CA LYS A 105 19.82 3.36 7.30
C LYS A 105 18.90 2.55 8.20
N GLN A 106 17.79 3.14 8.67
CA GLN A 106 16.81 2.40 9.48
C GLN A 106 16.18 1.25 8.68
N LEU A 107 15.77 1.50 7.44
CA LEU A 107 15.25 0.45 6.55
C LEU A 107 16.25 -0.69 6.37
N LEU A 108 17.51 -0.36 6.06
CA LEU A 108 18.56 -1.36 5.87
C LEU A 108 18.87 -2.15 7.15
N GLN A 109 18.75 -1.54 8.33
CA GLN A 109 18.86 -2.25 9.60
C GLN A 109 17.74 -3.27 9.79
N PHE A 110 16.49 -2.93 9.42
CA PHE A 110 15.38 -3.88 9.48
C PHE A 110 15.49 -5.01 8.46
N LEU A 111 16.08 -4.74 7.30
CA LEU A 111 16.35 -5.76 6.30
C LEU A 111 17.48 -6.72 6.73
N ASP A 112 18.32 -6.34 7.69
CA ASP A 112 19.38 -7.19 8.28
C ASP A 112 20.24 -7.93 7.23
N GLY A 113 20.67 -7.18 6.21
CA GLY A 113 21.48 -7.71 5.11
C GLY A 113 20.72 -8.54 4.07
N GLN A 114 19.42 -8.76 4.23
CA GLN A 114 18.55 -9.34 3.20
C GLN A 114 18.13 -8.28 2.17
N ALA A 115 17.87 -8.72 0.94
CA ALA A 115 17.22 -7.87 -0.04
C ALA A 115 15.70 -7.90 0.17
N ALA A 116 15.02 -6.81 -0.17
CA ALA A 116 13.57 -6.85 -0.33
C ALA A 116 13.20 -7.68 -1.56
N ASP A 117 12.22 -8.56 -1.44
CA ASP A 117 11.68 -9.33 -2.57
C ASP A 117 10.82 -8.44 -3.47
N LEU A 118 10.12 -7.47 -2.87
CA LEU A 118 9.27 -6.54 -3.58
C LEU A 118 9.28 -5.15 -2.92
N VAL A 119 9.31 -4.11 -3.75
CA VAL A 119 9.06 -2.73 -3.34
C VAL A 119 7.75 -2.27 -4.00
N ILE A 120 6.82 -1.78 -3.20
CA ILE A 120 5.55 -1.20 -3.65
C ILE A 120 5.48 0.28 -3.24
N SER A 121 4.74 1.08 -4.01
CA SER A 121 4.53 2.48 -3.69
C SER A 121 3.22 3.01 -4.28
N ASP A 122 2.50 3.80 -3.49
CA ASP A 122 1.36 4.61 -3.95
C ASP A 122 1.61 6.12 -3.72
N MET A 123 2.89 6.53 -3.62
CA MET A 123 3.28 7.93 -3.48
C MET A 123 2.76 8.77 -4.65
N ALA A 124 2.21 9.94 -4.33
CA ALA A 124 1.61 10.87 -5.27
C ALA A 124 1.93 12.32 -4.91
#